data_AF-A0A370HGK3-F1
#
_entry.id   AF-A0A370HGK3-F1
#
_cell.length_a   1.000
_cell.length_b   1.000
_cell.length_c   1.000
_cell.angle_alpha   90.00
_cell.angle_beta   90.00
_cell.angle_gamma   90.00
#
_symmetry.space_group_name_H-M   'P 1'
#
loop_
_entity.id
_entity.type
_entity.pdbx_description
1 polymer ?
#
loop_
_entity_poly.entity_id
_entity_poly.type
_entity_poly.pdbx_seq_one_letter_code
_entity_poly.pdbx_strand_id
1 'polypeptide(L)'
;MTSVTTRKDIGLRYNLFRRKPTPDLCCAAPEDRPVPGFVEAGSWEYAGTMAPDELAAPGFDHAAASLGLRLKGFHLFQAVSPLKGNSGQGTRCERRSVL
;
A
#
# COMPACT_ATOMS: atom_id res chain seq x y z
N MET A 1 -2.70 24.74 -5.63
CA MET A 1 -2.88 23.54 -6.48
C MET A 1 -3.94 22.67 -5.84
N THR A 2 -5.20 22.82 -6.25
CA THR A 2 -6.33 22.06 -5.70
C THR A 2 -6.36 20.69 -6.37
N SER A 3 -5.96 19.64 -5.67
CA SER A 3 -6.12 18.27 -6.15
C SER A 3 -7.61 17.99 -6.35
N VAL A 4 -8.00 17.76 -7.60
CA VAL A 4 -9.38 17.42 -7.96
C VAL A 4 -9.61 15.96 -7.55
N THR A 5 -9.98 15.74 -6.30
CA THR A 5 -10.47 14.44 -5.82
C THR A 5 -11.83 14.21 -6.47
N THR A 6 -11.86 13.36 -7.49
CA THR A 6 -13.12 12.98 -8.15
C THR A 6 -14.02 12.33 -7.10
N ARG A 7 -15.29 12.76 -6.99
CA ARG A 7 -16.30 12.33 -5.99
C ARG A 7 -16.46 10.81 -5.76
N LYS A 8 -15.82 9.96 -6.57
CA LYS A 8 -15.82 8.51 -6.44
C LYS A 8 -14.75 7.96 -5.49
N ASP A 9 -13.79 8.79 -5.07
CA ASP A 9 -12.63 8.42 -4.26
C ASP A 9 -12.87 8.55 -2.74
N ILE A 10 -13.90 9.30 -2.33
CA ILE A 10 -14.19 9.67 -0.93
C ILE A 10 -14.52 8.46 -0.03
N GLY A 11 -14.68 7.25 -0.60
CA GLY A 11 -14.94 6.02 0.15
C GLY A 11 -14.06 4.82 -0.23
N LEU A 12 -13.04 4.99 -1.08
CA LEU A 12 -12.20 3.86 -1.51
C LEU A 12 -11.08 3.60 -0.51
N ARG A 13 -11.31 2.69 0.43
CA ARG A 13 -10.28 2.27 1.37
C ARG A 13 -9.41 1.16 0.77
N TYR A 14 -8.12 1.20 1.05
CA TYR A 14 -7.14 0.23 0.58
C TYR A 14 -6.59 -0.60 1.74
N ASN A 15 -6.69 -1.92 1.61
CA ASN A 15 -5.94 -2.86 2.42
C ASN A 15 -4.50 -2.93 1.89
N LEU A 16 -3.56 -2.59 2.75
CA LEU A 16 -2.13 -2.63 2.46
C LEU A 16 -1.53 -3.92 2.96
N PHE A 17 -0.71 -4.52 2.12
CA PHE A 17 0.08 -5.70 2.44
C PHE A 17 1.54 -5.41 2.18
N ARG A 18 2.40 -5.76 3.13
CA ARG A 18 3.84 -5.61 3.03
C ARG A 18 4.48 -6.97 2.80
N ARG A 19 5.47 -7.05 1.92
CA ARG A 19 6.15 -8.31 1.67
C ARG A 19 7.19 -8.58 2.77
N LYS A 20 7.08 -9.71 3.48
CA LYS A 20 7.98 -10.07 4.59
C LYS A 20 9.47 -10.07 4.21
N PRO A 21 9.91 -10.73 3.11
CA PRO A 21 11.32 -10.70 2.70
C PRO A 21 11.78 -9.37 2.10
N THR A 22 10.86 -8.45 1.76
CA THR A 22 11.19 -7.18 1.12
C THR A 22 10.19 -6.12 1.59
N PRO A 23 10.40 -5.55 2.79
CA PRO A 23 9.39 -4.70 3.44
C PRO A 23 9.10 -3.40 2.69
N ASP A 24 9.97 -3.00 1.76
CA ASP A 24 9.71 -1.84 0.91
C ASP A 24 8.67 -2.16 -0.17
N LEU A 25 8.47 -3.43 -0.53
CA LEU A 25 7.48 -3.84 -1.52
C LEU A 25 6.10 -3.99 -0.88
N CYS A 26 5.17 -3.15 -1.32
CA CYS A 26 3.82 -3.05 -0.81
C CYS A 26 2.78 -3.36 -1.89
N CYS A 27 1.66 -3.92 -1.47
CA CYS A 27 0.48 -4.16 -2.30
C CYS A 27 -0.72 -3.41 -1.71
N ALA A 28 -1.37 -2.59 -2.53
CA ALA A 28 -2.65 -1.98 -2.21
C ALA A 28 -3.77 -2.73 -2.94
N ALA A 29 -4.71 -3.27 -2.18
CA ALA A 29 -5.93 -3.87 -2.68
C ALA A 29 -7.14 -3.07 -2.15
N PRO A 30 -8.17 -2.79 -2.95
CA PRO A 30 -9.40 -2.18 -2.46
C PRO A 30 -10.04 -3.06 -1.39
N GLU A 31 -10.59 -2.46 -0.34
CA GLU A 31 -11.27 -3.18 0.74
C GLU A 31 -12.51 -3.95 0.24
N ASP A 32 -13.15 -3.46 -0.82
CA ASP A 32 -14.34 -4.06 -1.43
C ASP A 32 -14.04 -5.19 -2.42
N ARG A 33 -12.76 -5.58 -2.58
CA ARG A 33 -12.32 -6.61 -3.53
C ARG A 33 -11.60 -7.77 -2.85
N PRO A 34 -11.67 -8.97 -3.45
CA PRO A 34 -10.92 -10.12 -2.94
C PRO A 34 -9.42 -9.85 -2.97
N VAL A 35 -8.74 -10.30 -1.92
CA VAL A 35 -7.29 -10.22 -1.82
C VAL A 35 -6.66 -11.11 -2.90
N PRO A 36 -5.66 -10.64 -3.65
CA PRO A 36 -5.00 -11.47 -4.65
C PRO A 36 -4.32 -12.69 -4.02
N GLY A 37 -4.45 -13.87 -4.63
CA GLY A 37 -3.92 -15.12 -4.06
C GLY A 37 -2.40 -15.14 -3.81
N PHE A 38 -1.61 -14.31 -4.50
CA PHE A 38 -0.17 -14.18 -4.21
C PHE A 38 0.13 -13.53 -2.86
N VAL A 39 -0.81 -12.73 -2.33
CA VAL A 39 -0.73 -12.14 -0.99
C VAL A 39 -1.00 -13.21 0.06
N GLU A 40 -1.97 -14.09 -0.20
CA GLU A 40 -2.35 -15.20 0.68
C GLU A 40 -1.27 -16.29 0.78
N ALA A 41 -0.31 -16.33 -0.15
CA ALA A 41 0.81 -17.28 -0.18
C ALA A 41 1.85 -17.12 0.97
N GLY A 42 1.47 -16.51 2.09
CA GLY A 42 2.23 -16.44 3.34
C GLY A 42 3.43 -15.49 3.36
N SER A 43 3.85 -14.99 2.20
CA SER A 43 4.99 -14.07 2.05
C SER A 43 4.65 -12.60 2.30
N TRP A 44 3.39 -12.29 2.57
CA TRP A 44 2.89 -10.96 2.82
C TRP A 44 2.29 -10.86 4.22
N GLU A 45 2.33 -9.68 4.79
CA GLU A 45 1.70 -9.34 6.06
C GLU A 45 0.76 -8.16 5.86
N TYR A 46 -0.36 -8.16 6.57
CA TYR A 46 -1.30 -7.05 6.54
C TYR A 46 -0.72 -5.86 7.30
N ALA A 47 -0.60 -4.73 6.62
CA ALA A 47 0.00 -3.49 7.13
C ALA A 47 -1.05 -2.43 7.54
N GLY A 48 -2.34 -2.73 7.35
CA GLY A 48 -3.46 -1.87 7.74
C GLY A 48 -4.35 -1.48 6.56
N THR A 49 -5.42 -0.74 6.87
CA THR A 49 -6.29 -0.10 5.87
C THR A 49 -6.00 1.40 5.87
N MET A 50 -5.87 2.00 4.70
CA MET A 50 -5.69 3.44 4.55
C MET A 50 -6.66 3.99 3.51
N ALA A 51 -7.14 5.20 3.75
CA ALA A 51 -7.87 5.97 2.75
C ALA A 51 -6.91 6.46 1.65
N PRO A 52 -7.41 6.84 0.46
CA PRO A 52 -6.57 7.29 -0.65
C PRO A 52 -5.73 8.51 -0.25
N ASP A 53 -6.29 9.43 0.52
CA ASP A 53 -5.63 10.62 1.02
C ASP A 53 -4.52 10.32 2.04
N GLU A 54 -4.67 9.24 2.82
CA GLU A 54 -3.63 8.75 3.74
C GLU A 54 -2.50 8.03 2.99
N LEU A 55 -2.79 7.51 1.79
CA LEU A 55 -1.85 6.82 0.90
C LEU A 55 -0.90 7.76 0.15
N ALA A 56 -0.60 8.93 0.71
CA ALA A 56 0.41 9.87 0.19
C ALA A 56 1.85 9.44 0.51
N ALA A 57 2.11 8.13 0.52
CA ALA A 57 3.46 7.61 0.73
C ALA A 57 4.33 7.98 -0.48
N PRO A 58 5.55 8.49 -0.28
CA PRO A 58 6.44 8.72 -1.41
C PRO A 58 6.68 7.40 -2.15
N GLY A 59 6.48 7.42 -3.47
CA GLY A 59 6.48 6.23 -4.34
C GLY A 59 5.08 5.69 -4.69
N PHE A 60 4.00 6.17 -4.07
CA PHE A 60 2.63 5.82 -4.48
C PHE A 60 2.13 6.75 -5.59
N ASP A 61 1.89 6.19 -6.77
CA ASP A 61 1.31 6.91 -7.91
C ASP A 61 -0.18 6.58 -8.00
N HIS A 62 -1.03 7.55 -7.67
CA HIS A 62 -2.50 7.42 -7.72
C HIS A 62 -3.02 7.08 -9.12
N ALA A 63 -2.38 7.56 -10.19
CA ALA A 63 -2.79 7.26 -11.55
C ALA A 63 -2.43 5.82 -11.91
N ALA A 64 -1.22 5.38 -11.56
CA ALA A 64 -0.80 3.99 -11.74
C ALA A 64 -1.62 3.02 -10.87
N ALA A 65 -2.00 3.44 -9.66
CA ALA A 65 -2.89 2.70 -8.78
C ALA A 65 -4.28 2.56 -9.42
N SER A 66 -4.91 3.67 -9.82
CA SER A 66 -6.22 3.64 -10.49
C SER A 66 -6.23 2.73 -11.73
N LEU A 67 -5.18 2.79 -12.55
CA LEU A 67 -5.03 1.90 -13.70
C LEU A 67 -4.84 0.42 -13.29
N GLY A 68 -3.98 0.16 -12.30
CA GLY A 68 -3.74 -1.18 -11.76
C GLY A 68 -5.00 -1.80 -11.16
N LEU A 69 -5.80 -1.02 -10.44
CA LEU A 69 -7.10 -1.46 -9.89
C LEU A 69 -8.11 -1.80 -10.97
N ARG A 70 -8.14 -1.03 -12.06
CA ARG A 70 -9.03 -1.29 -13.20
C ARG A 70 -8.63 -2.55 -13.98
N LEU A 71 -7.33 -2.80 -14.14
CA LEU A 71 -6.83 -3.90 -14.97
C LEU A 71 -6.60 -5.20 -14.19
N LYS A 72 -6.05 -5.10 -12.98
CA LYS A 72 -5.58 -6.23 -12.16
C LYS A 72 -6.34 -6.37 -10.84
N GLY A 73 -7.02 -5.31 -10.40
CA GLY A 73 -7.72 -5.28 -9.11
C GLY A 73 -6.84 -4.97 -7.90
N PHE A 74 -5.53 -4.76 -8.11
CA PHE A 74 -4.57 -4.39 -7.06
C PHE A 74 -3.44 -3.53 -7.66
N HIS A 75 -2.68 -2.86 -6.81
CA HIS A 75 -1.50 -2.09 -7.18
C HIS A 75 -0.29 -2.53 -6.36
N LEU A 76 0.88 -2.64 -7.01
CA LEU A 76 2.16 -2.97 -6.38
C LEU A 76 3.09 -1.78 -6.50
N PHE A 77 3.72 -1.38 -5.39
CA PHE A 77 4.61 -0.24 -5.35
C PHE A 77 5.72 -0.45 -4.32
N GLN A 78 6.83 0.26 -4.48
CA GLN A 78 7.89 0.31 -3.47
C GLN A 78 7.70 1.56 -2.63
N ALA A 79 7.54 1.40 -1.32
CA ALA A 79 7.51 2.51 -0.39
C ALA A 79 8.94 2.95 -0.09
N VAL A 80 9.28 4.22 -0.34
CA VAL A 80 10.63 4.76 -0.02
C VAL A 80 10.74 5.25 1.43
N SER A 81 9.71 5.03 2.23
CA SER A 81 9.65 5.31 3.66
C SER A 81 8.66 4.33 4.30
N PRO A 82 8.85 3.93 5.57
CA PRO A 82 7.93 3.01 6.22
C PRO A 82 6.52 3.59 6.21
N LEU A 83 5.59 2.83 5.63
CA LEU A 83 4.17 3.18 5.65
C LEU A 83 3.75 3.40 7.09
N LYS A 84 3.15 4.56 7.38
CA LYS A 84 2.66 4.88 8.73
C LYS A 84 1.36 4.13 8.98
N GLY A 85 1.45 2.81 9.14
CA GLY A 85 0.32 1.98 9.56
C GLY A 85 -0.09 2.35 10.99
N ASN A 86 -1.40 2.37 11.27
CA ASN A 86 -1.92 2.59 12.62
C ASN A 86 -1.74 1.36 13.54
N SER A 87 -0.78 0.49 13.23
CA SER A 87 -0.40 -0.65 14.05
C SER A 87 0.54 -0.17 15.15
N GLY A 88 0.04 -0.14 16.38
CA GLY A 88 0.87 0.04 17.56
C GLY A 88 2.06 -0.94 17.56
N GLN A 89 3.23 -0.39 17.90
CA GLN A 89 4.46 -1.06 18.35
C GLN A 89 5.10 -2.09 17.41
N GLY A 90 6.33 -1.80 16.94
CA GLY A 90 7.15 -2.79 16.23
C GLY A 90 8.47 -2.25 15.66
N THR A 91 9.34 -1.78 16.55
CA THR A 91 10.81 -1.69 16.48
C THR A 91 11.53 -1.35 15.15
N ARG A 92 12.16 -0.15 15.16
CA ARG A 92 13.53 0.17 14.71
C ARG A 92 14.13 -0.75 13.64
N CYS A 93 14.05 -0.32 12.38
CA CYS A 93 14.91 -0.85 11.32
C CYS A 93 16.31 -0.21 11.45
N GLU A 94 17.24 -0.94 12.09
CA GLU A 94 18.66 -0.59 12.09
C GLU A 94 19.16 -0.55 10.64
N ARG A 95 19.77 0.58 10.24
CA ARG A 95 20.46 0.74 8.96
C ARG A 95 21.54 -0.34 8.82
N ARG A 96 21.32 -1.36 8.00
CA ARG A 96 22.42 -2.12 7.42
C ARG A 96 23.02 -1.29 6.28
N SER A 97 24.02 -0.49 6.65
CA SER A 97 25.02 0.00 5.70
C SER A 97 25.72 -1.24 5.13
N VAL A 98 25.57 -1.50 3.84
CA VAL A 98 26.38 -2.50 3.15
C VAL A 98 27.53 -1.71 2.52
N LEU A 99 28.71 -1.94 3.10
CA LEU A 99 30.08 -1.57 2.73
C LEU A 99 30.29 -0.43 1.72
#